data_AF-A0A1I5L9J3-F1
#
_entry.id   AF-A0A1I5L9J3-F1
#
_cell.length_a   1.000
_cell.length_b   1.000
_cell.length_c   1.000
_cell.angle_alpha   90.00
_cell.angle_beta   90.00
_cell.angle_gamma   90.00
#
_symmetry.space_group_name_H-M   'P 1'
#
loop_
_entity.id
_entity.type
_entity.pdbx_description
1 polymer ?
#
loop_
_entity_poly.entity_id
_entity_poly.type
_entity_poly.pdbx_seq_one_letter_code
_entity_poly.pdbx_strand_id
1 'polypeptide(L)'
;MTAGSYRVLPAEVSAIVKNVEGLGATAFSAVRDLETLVIDALSFAGIGSGVAAANTLLQSKLVSSLGDFVKLIEQVNGKVQHAARNYADADTAVARGYGGGTGGGGAGAGGGGAAAGGAAPQQLDDRVVDSIMRSEGATGEQGGVREAYGFRESMHNGYDQIMAARRQYGLGSAEERAVVAQLMTANARRAGAMEFTDAGAQAAIMSGAHMRGAGGVRAILNHMGGADIVQSARTLDSAAVQQLQGLSPQEFQQQFHDARIEYDREVYGDTTTRQNGHTQNWWDRYGNGLTQRYDREQQEFLRMSR
;
A
#
# COMPACT_ATOMS: atom_id res chain seq x y z
N MET A 1 -40.09 25.42 27.18
CA MET A 1 -38.69 24.93 27.12
C MET A 1 -38.44 24.48 25.69
N THR A 2 -37.70 25.26 24.92
CA THR A 2 -37.31 24.94 23.54
C THR A 2 -36.27 23.83 23.58
N ALA A 3 -36.69 22.61 23.24
CA ALA A 3 -35.77 21.49 23.06
C ALA A 3 -34.84 21.81 21.89
N GLY A 4 -33.57 22.13 22.20
CA GLY A 4 -32.54 22.30 21.20
C GLY A 4 -32.36 20.99 20.44
N SER A 5 -32.69 20.98 19.15
CA SER A 5 -32.43 19.84 18.28
C SER A 5 -30.92 19.67 18.14
N TYR A 6 -30.35 18.68 18.84
CA TYR A 6 -29.01 18.20 18.55
C TYR A 6 -29.06 17.44 17.22
N ARG A 7 -28.80 18.14 16.11
CA ARG A 7 -28.46 17.52 14.83
C ARG A 7 -26.94 17.50 14.74
N VAL A 8 -26.35 16.30 14.78
CA VAL A 8 -24.98 16.12 14.33
C VAL A 8 -25.04 16.11 12.80
N LEU A 9 -24.44 17.10 12.14
CA LEU A 9 -24.36 17.13 10.68
C LEU A 9 -23.30 16.11 10.25
N PRO A 10 -23.65 15.03 9.53
CA PRO A 10 -22.69 13.99 9.12
C PRO A 10 -21.53 14.55 8.28
N ALA A 11 -21.76 15.66 7.59
CA ALA A 11 -20.76 16.38 6.82
C ALA A 11 -19.63 16.95 7.70
N GLU A 12 -19.95 17.41 8.92
CA GLU A 12 -18.98 18.03 9.83
C GLU A 12 -18.14 16.96 10.52
N VAL A 13 -18.74 15.83 10.91
CA VAL A 13 -18.01 14.67 11.42
C VAL A 13 -17.13 14.05 10.33
N SER A 14 -17.62 13.97 9.09
CA SER A 14 -16.82 13.52 7.95
C SER A 14 -15.68 14.47 7.61
N ALA A 15 -15.88 15.79 7.78
CA ALA A 15 -14.83 16.79 7.63
C ALA A 15 -13.77 16.69 8.74
N ILE A 16 -14.17 16.41 9.98
CA ILE A 16 -13.23 16.16 11.09
C ILE A 16 -12.42 14.89 10.82
N VAL A 17 -13.05 13.80 10.36
CA VAL A 17 -12.33 12.57 9.97
C VAL A 17 -11.35 12.85 8.84
N LYS A 18 -11.75 13.57 7.79
CA LYS A 18 -10.85 13.95 6.69
C LYS A 18 -9.71 14.87 7.11
N ASN A 19 -9.96 15.79 8.05
CA ASN A 19 -8.92 16.68 8.58
C ASN A 19 -7.94 15.92 9.48
N VAL A 20 -8.41 14.92 10.23
CA VAL A 20 -7.55 14.05 11.04
C VAL A 20 -6.77 13.06 10.16
N GLU A 21 -7.37 12.52 9.10
CA GLU A 21 -6.68 11.76 8.05
C GLU A 21 -5.61 12.61 7.34
N GLY A 22 -5.92 13.88 7.08
CA GLY A 22 -4.99 14.88 6.55
C GLY A 22 -3.82 15.17 7.50
N LEU A 23 -4.09 15.39 8.79
CA LEU A 23 -3.06 15.56 9.83
C LEU A 23 -2.21 14.31 9.99
N GLY A 24 -2.79 13.12 9.92
CA GLY A 24 -2.08 11.85 9.86
C GLY A 24 -1.15 11.80 8.65
N ALA A 25 -1.65 12.12 7.45
CA ALA A 25 -0.84 12.16 6.24
C ALA A 25 0.29 13.20 6.30
N THR A 26 0.08 14.36 6.94
CA THR A 26 1.11 15.39 7.16
C THR A 26 2.16 14.93 8.18
N ALA A 27 1.74 14.30 9.29
CA ALA A 27 2.66 13.73 10.25
C ALA A 27 3.49 12.59 9.63
N PHE A 28 2.88 11.73 8.81
CA PHE A 28 3.57 10.72 8.02
C PHE A 28 4.50 11.32 6.95
N SER A 29 4.16 12.48 6.37
CA SER A 29 5.07 13.20 5.48
C SER A 29 6.28 13.72 6.25
N ALA A 30 6.10 14.27 7.46
CA ALA A 30 7.21 14.74 8.29
C ALA A 30 8.12 13.58 8.76
N VAL A 31 7.55 12.40 9.09
CA VAL A 31 8.31 11.17 9.38
C VAL A 31 9.13 10.75 8.16
N ARG A 32 8.50 10.75 6.97
CA ARG A 32 9.12 10.36 5.70
C ARG A 32 10.21 11.35 5.25
N ASP A 33 10.00 12.64 5.47
CA ASP A 33 11.00 13.68 5.19
C ASP A 33 12.21 13.51 6.13
N LEU A 34 11.97 13.11 7.39
CA LEU A 34 13.04 12.71 8.32
C LEU A 34 13.79 11.45 7.87
N GLU A 35 13.08 10.41 7.44
CA GLU A 35 13.67 9.16 6.90
C GLU A 35 14.48 9.42 5.62
N THR A 36 14.02 10.32 4.76
CA THR A 36 14.71 10.71 3.52
C THR A 36 15.98 11.52 3.83
N LEU A 37 15.94 12.41 4.83
CA LEU A 37 17.12 13.12 5.33
C LEU A 37 18.16 12.16 5.96
N VAL A 38 17.70 11.02 6.45
CA VAL A 38 18.51 9.98 7.12
C VAL A 38 19.15 8.99 6.15
N ILE A 39 18.60 8.79 4.94
CA ILE A 39 19.21 7.92 3.91
C ILE A 39 20.54 8.49 3.37
N ASP A 40 20.87 9.74 3.68
CA ASP A 40 22.20 10.30 3.43
C ASP A 40 23.27 9.82 4.46
N ALA A 41 22.92 8.93 5.40
CA ALA A 41 23.84 8.39 6.41
C ALA A 41 24.95 7.48 5.83
N LEU A 42 24.86 7.08 4.56
CA LEU A 42 25.97 6.44 3.85
C LEU A 42 27.16 7.40 3.64
N SER A 43 26.97 8.71 3.79
CA SER A 43 28.06 9.70 3.81
C SER A 43 28.86 9.72 5.12
N PHE A 44 28.31 9.19 6.22
CA PHE A 44 28.96 9.20 7.54
C PHE A 44 29.75 7.93 7.87
N ALA A 45 29.70 6.90 7.02
CA ALA A 45 30.58 5.73 7.15
C ALA A 45 32.08 6.08 7.05
N GLY A 46 32.42 7.29 6.58
CA GLY A 46 33.78 7.85 6.61
C GLY A 46 34.21 8.50 7.93
N ILE A 47 33.30 8.72 8.90
CA ILE A 47 33.57 9.53 10.11
C ILE A 47 33.42 8.67 11.40
N GLY A 48 34.11 7.53 11.48
CA GLY A 48 34.35 6.80 12.74
C GLY A 48 33.15 6.11 13.42
N SER A 49 33.41 4.95 14.03
CA SER A 49 32.41 4.04 14.59
C SER A 49 31.57 4.59 15.75
N GLY A 50 32.07 5.58 16.50
CA GLY A 50 31.34 6.20 17.62
C GLY A 50 30.20 7.14 17.19
N VAL A 51 30.38 7.87 16.09
CA VAL A 51 29.36 8.79 15.57
C VAL A 51 28.26 8.02 14.85
N ALA A 52 28.63 6.95 14.13
CA ALA A 52 27.67 6.03 13.52
C ALA A 52 26.76 5.35 14.57
N ALA A 53 27.32 4.87 15.68
CA ALA A 53 26.54 4.23 16.74
C ALA A 53 25.59 5.21 17.46
N ALA A 54 26.03 6.44 17.73
CA ALA A 54 25.18 7.47 18.32
C ALA A 54 24.04 7.89 17.38
N ASN A 55 24.31 7.97 16.07
CA ASN A 55 23.32 8.28 15.04
C ASN A 55 22.25 7.17 14.95
N THR A 56 22.65 5.89 14.88
CA THR A 56 21.73 4.75 14.86
C THR A 56 20.84 4.70 16.11
N LEU A 57 21.37 5.08 17.27
CA LEU A 57 20.63 5.06 18.53
C LEU A 57 19.64 6.24 18.66
N LEU A 58 20.00 7.41 18.11
CA LEU A 58 19.08 8.54 17.98
C LEU A 58 17.95 8.23 16.99
N GLN A 59 18.30 7.59 15.87
CA GLN A 59 17.37 7.15 14.82
C GLN A 59 16.36 6.12 15.35
N SER A 60 16.80 5.10 16.08
CA SER A 60 15.87 4.10 16.61
C SER A 60 14.89 4.69 17.62
N LYS A 61 15.34 5.66 18.43
CA LYS A 61 14.45 6.39 19.36
C LYS A 61 13.44 7.29 18.63
N LEU A 62 13.84 7.96 17.56
CA LEU A 62 12.95 8.79 16.76
C LEU A 62 11.90 7.93 16.05
N VAL A 63 12.31 6.88 15.34
CA VAL A 63 11.38 5.95 14.66
C VAL A 63 10.42 5.29 15.64
N SER A 64 10.90 4.86 16.81
CA SER A 64 10.06 4.28 17.85
C SER A 64 9.01 5.27 18.38
N SER A 65 9.44 6.49 18.72
CA SER A 65 8.53 7.54 19.24
C SER A 65 7.49 7.97 18.20
N LEU A 66 7.89 8.00 16.91
CA LEU A 66 7.00 8.31 15.78
C LEU A 66 6.04 7.14 15.50
N GLY A 67 6.48 5.89 15.64
CA GLY A 67 5.61 4.72 15.57
C GLY A 67 4.55 4.70 16.67
N ASP A 68 4.91 5.10 17.89
CA ASP A 68 3.94 5.23 18.99
C ASP A 68 2.94 6.36 18.76
N PHE A 69 3.38 7.48 18.18
CA PHE A 69 2.49 8.56 17.77
C PHE A 69 1.51 8.12 16.66
N VAL A 70 1.97 7.36 15.67
CA VAL A 70 1.13 6.78 14.62
C VAL A 70 0.07 5.84 15.22
N LYS A 71 0.47 4.95 16.13
CA LYS A 71 -0.46 4.06 16.84
C LYS A 71 -1.52 4.86 17.60
N LEU A 72 -1.14 5.97 18.23
CA LEU A 72 -2.07 6.85 18.92
C LEU A 72 -3.08 7.48 17.94
N ILE A 73 -2.63 7.96 16.77
CA ILE A 73 -3.49 8.51 15.72
C ILE A 73 -4.44 7.43 15.18
N GLU A 74 -3.97 6.21 14.95
CA GLU A 74 -4.80 5.08 14.50
C GLU A 74 -5.86 4.70 15.54
N GLN A 75 -5.49 4.68 16.83
CA GLN A 75 -6.44 4.45 17.93
C GLN A 75 -7.49 5.55 18.02
N VAL A 76 -7.10 6.81 17.83
CA VAL A 76 -8.04 7.95 17.80
C VAL A 76 -8.98 7.81 16.59
N ASN A 77 -8.47 7.51 15.41
CA ASN A 77 -9.30 7.27 14.21
C ASN A 77 -10.28 6.12 14.40
N GLY A 78 -9.84 5.00 14.97
CA GLY A 78 -10.71 3.86 15.29
C GLY A 78 -11.83 4.27 16.26
N LYS A 79 -11.52 5.03 17.30
CA LYS A 79 -12.52 5.55 18.26
C LYS A 79 -13.49 6.55 17.61
N VAL A 80 -13.01 7.42 16.72
CA VAL A 80 -13.85 8.38 16.00
C VAL A 80 -14.77 7.68 15.00
N GLN A 81 -14.27 6.70 14.23
CA GLN A 81 -15.10 5.90 13.34
C GLN A 81 -16.15 5.09 14.11
N HIS A 82 -15.76 4.51 15.25
CA HIS A 82 -16.70 3.81 16.14
C HIS A 82 -17.76 4.76 16.70
N ALA A 83 -17.38 5.97 17.12
CA ALA A 83 -18.33 6.98 17.57
C ALA A 83 -19.30 7.41 16.45
N ALA A 84 -18.79 7.64 15.23
CA ALA A 84 -19.61 8.00 14.08
C ALA A 84 -20.62 6.90 13.69
N ARG A 85 -20.21 5.62 13.73
CA ARG A 85 -21.11 4.48 13.52
C ARG A 85 -22.17 4.38 14.61
N ASN A 86 -21.79 4.53 15.88
CA ASN A 86 -22.74 4.54 16.99
C ASN A 86 -23.78 5.66 16.88
N TYR A 87 -23.37 6.85 16.41
CA TYR A 87 -24.31 7.95 16.16
C TYR A 87 -25.27 7.63 14.99
N ALA A 88 -24.78 7.05 13.90
CA ALA A 88 -25.62 6.64 12.77
C ALA A 88 -26.62 5.53 13.17
N ASP A 89 -26.19 4.58 14.01
CA ASP A 89 -27.04 3.51 14.53
C ASP A 89 -28.11 4.07 15.49
N ALA A 90 -27.74 5.02 16.36
CA ALA A 90 -28.68 5.73 17.22
C ALA A 90 -29.72 6.52 16.41
N ASP A 91 -29.29 7.24 15.37
CA ASP A 91 -30.20 7.97 14.46
C ASP A 91 -31.15 7.02 13.73
N THR A 92 -30.64 5.87 13.28
CA THR A 92 -31.48 4.87 12.60
C THR A 92 -32.47 4.23 13.57
N ALA A 93 -32.08 3.99 14.82
CA ALA A 93 -32.97 3.47 15.87
C ALA A 93 -34.06 4.49 16.23
N VAL A 94 -33.72 5.79 16.33
CA VAL A 94 -34.68 6.88 16.56
C VAL A 94 -35.63 7.01 15.36
N ALA A 95 -35.13 6.96 14.12
CA ALA A 95 -35.95 7.02 12.92
C ALA A 95 -36.95 5.86 12.80
N ARG A 96 -36.56 4.66 13.24
CA ARG A 96 -37.48 3.50 13.36
C ARG A 96 -38.49 3.69 14.49
N GLY A 97 -38.09 4.29 15.61
CA GLY A 97 -38.95 4.57 16.76
C GLY A 97 -40.05 5.60 16.50
N TYR A 98 -39.89 6.48 15.51
CA TYR A 98 -40.88 7.49 15.11
C TYR A 98 -41.77 7.10 13.91
N GLY A 99 -41.78 5.83 13.45
CA GLY A 99 -42.87 5.27 12.63
C GLY A 99 -42.60 5.01 11.14
N GLY A 100 -41.40 4.59 10.74
CA GLY A 100 -41.12 4.18 9.36
C GLY A 100 -41.51 2.73 9.04
N GLY A 101 -42.77 2.47 8.67
CA GLY A 101 -43.25 1.16 8.20
C GLY A 101 -43.94 1.19 6.83
N THR A 102 -43.39 0.43 5.88
CA THR A 102 -43.97 -0.19 4.66
C THR A 102 -44.57 0.65 3.51
N GLY A 103 -44.14 0.35 2.26
CA GLY A 103 -44.97 0.53 1.05
C GLY A 103 -44.25 0.63 -0.32
N GLY A 104 -44.15 -0.48 -1.07
CA GLY A 104 -44.50 -0.62 -2.51
C GLY A 104 -43.78 0.15 -3.64
N GLY A 105 -43.02 -0.59 -4.46
CA GLY A 105 -43.05 -0.69 -5.94
C GLY A 105 -43.17 0.55 -6.87
N GLY A 106 -42.28 0.63 -7.86
CA GLY A 106 -42.48 1.44 -9.08
C GLY A 106 -41.25 1.47 -9.99
N ALA A 107 -41.34 0.82 -11.15
CA ALA A 107 -40.35 0.84 -12.22
C ALA A 107 -40.37 2.15 -13.02
N GLY A 108 -39.21 2.55 -13.58
CA GLY A 108 -39.09 3.64 -14.54
C GLY A 108 -37.73 3.63 -15.24
N ALA A 109 -37.73 3.26 -16.52
CA ALA A 109 -36.58 3.28 -17.42
C ALA A 109 -36.30 4.70 -17.96
N GLY A 110 -35.03 5.00 -18.27
CA GLY A 110 -34.62 6.22 -18.98
C GLY A 110 -33.10 6.34 -19.03
N GLY A 111 -32.53 6.22 -20.24
CA GLY A 111 -31.09 6.07 -20.48
C GLY A 111 -30.26 7.35 -20.46
N GLY A 112 -28.95 7.16 -20.60
CA GLY A 112 -27.96 8.23 -20.74
C GLY A 112 -26.57 7.68 -20.43
N GLY A 113 -25.81 7.33 -21.46
CA GLY A 113 -24.46 6.79 -21.33
C GLY A 113 -23.53 7.74 -20.57
N ALA A 114 -22.90 7.21 -19.54
CA ALA A 114 -21.65 7.71 -19.00
C ALA A 114 -20.77 6.47 -18.80
N ALA A 115 -19.59 6.48 -19.42
CA ALA A 115 -18.58 5.46 -19.26
C ALA A 115 -18.39 5.18 -17.77
N ALA A 116 -18.52 3.92 -17.39
CA ALA A 116 -18.35 3.47 -16.02
C ALA A 116 -16.90 3.69 -15.60
N GLY A 117 -16.62 4.85 -14.99
CA GLY A 117 -15.52 4.98 -14.06
C GLY A 117 -15.82 4.05 -12.90
N GLY A 118 -15.34 2.81 -12.99
CA GLY A 118 -15.44 1.84 -11.91
C GLY A 118 -14.87 2.48 -10.64
N ALA A 119 -15.66 2.55 -9.58
CA ALA A 119 -15.19 3.09 -8.32
C ALA A 119 -13.91 2.34 -7.91
N ALA A 120 -12.87 3.08 -7.52
CA ALA A 120 -11.61 2.49 -7.10
C ALA A 120 -11.86 1.40 -6.05
N PRO A 121 -11.25 0.22 -6.17
CA PRO A 121 -11.48 -0.88 -5.25
C PRO A 121 -11.19 -0.45 -3.80
N GLN A 122 -12.02 -0.94 -2.88
CA GLN A 122 -11.84 -0.64 -1.45
C GLN A 122 -10.81 -1.57 -0.79
N GLN A 123 -10.63 -2.78 -1.36
CA GLN A 123 -9.70 -3.81 -0.91
C GLN A 123 -8.99 -4.45 -2.09
N LEU A 124 -7.75 -4.90 -1.87
CA LEU A 124 -7.00 -5.69 -2.84
C LEU A 124 -7.79 -6.97 -3.19
N ASP A 125 -7.79 -7.38 -4.46
CA ASP A 125 -8.49 -8.60 -4.88
C ASP A 125 -7.99 -9.81 -4.06
N ASP A 126 -8.93 -10.58 -3.52
CA ASP A 126 -8.65 -11.74 -2.66
C ASP A 126 -7.70 -12.75 -3.34
N ARG A 127 -7.78 -12.90 -4.66
CA ARG A 127 -6.91 -13.80 -5.43
C ARG A 127 -5.45 -13.33 -5.40
N VAL A 128 -5.24 -12.01 -5.38
CA VAL A 128 -3.90 -11.42 -5.26
C VAL A 128 -3.36 -11.62 -3.86
N VAL A 129 -4.17 -11.36 -2.83
CA VAL A 129 -3.81 -11.63 -1.43
C VAL A 129 -3.39 -13.08 -1.25
N ASP A 130 -4.21 -14.02 -1.73
CA ASP A 130 -3.94 -15.45 -1.60
C ASP A 130 -2.71 -15.88 -2.38
N SER A 131 -2.45 -15.28 -3.55
CA SER A 131 -1.24 -15.59 -4.32
C SER A 131 0.01 -15.13 -3.59
N ILE A 132 0.03 -13.90 -3.08
CA ILE A 132 1.17 -13.34 -2.34
C ILE A 132 1.40 -14.14 -1.05
N MET A 133 0.34 -14.46 -0.29
CA MET A 133 0.47 -15.28 0.91
C MET A 133 1.08 -16.65 0.61
N ARG A 134 0.72 -17.25 -0.54
CA ARG A 134 1.27 -18.54 -0.97
C ARG A 134 2.73 -18.42 -1.42
N SER A 135 3.09 -17.36 -2.16
CA SER A 135 4.45 -17.18 -2.69
C SER A 135 5.46 -16.80 -1.61
N GLU A 136 5.09 -15.90 -0.71
CA GLU A 136 5.95 -15.42 0.38
C GLU A 136 6.03 -16.43 1.53
N GLY A 137 4.99 -17.25 1.70
CA GLY A 137 4.91 -18.26 2.73
C GLY A 137 4.59 -17.72 4.13
N ALA A 138 4.06 -18.60 4.98
CA ALA A 138 3.61 -18.23 6.33
C ALA A 138 4.77 -17.98 7.32
N THR A 139 5.97 -18.43 6.98
CA THR A 139 7.19 -18.29 7.80
C THR A 139 8.41 -18.21 6.89
N GLY A 140 9.34 -17.33 7.23
CA GLY A 140 10.64 -17.23 6.57
C GLY A 140 11.66 -16.50 7.43
N GLU A 141 12.91 -16.51 6.95
CA GLU A 141 13.99 -15.68 7.50
C GLU A 141 14.77 -15.08 6.34
N GLN A 142 14.86 -13.75 6.30
CA GLN A 142 15.59 -13.00 5.27
C GLN A 142 16.65 -12.13 5.95
N GLY A 143 17.93 -12.41 5.67
CA GLY A 143 19.05 -11.66 6.26
C GLY A 143 19.10 -11.72 7.79
N GLY A 144 18.68 -12.83 8.39
CA GLY A 144 18.61 -13.00 9.85
C GLY A 144 17.35 -12.40 10.50
N VAL A 145 16.44 -11.85 9.70
CA VAL A 145 15.18 -11.26 10.18
C VAL A 145 14.02 -12.18 9.87
N ARG A 146 13.18 -12.46 10.87
CA ARG A 146 11.97 -13.27 10.69
C ARG A 146 10.95 -12.56 9.82
N GLU A 147 10.22 -13.35 9.05
CA GLU A 147 9.25 -12.87 8.09
C GLU A 147 8.00 -13.76 8.07
N ALA A 148 6.84 -13.15 7.79
CA ALA A 148 5.61 -13.84 7.47
C ALA A 148 4.89 -13.10 6.34
N TYR A 149 4.58 -13.82 5.25
CA TYR A 149 3.86 -13.30 4.09
C TYR A 149 4.48 -12.02 3.50
N GLY A 150 5.81 -11.89 3.50
CA GLY A 150 6.52 -10.69 3.01
C GLY A 150 6.69 -9.58 4.06
N PHE A 151 6.12 -9.72 5.26
CA PHE A 151 6.21 -8.74 6.34
C PHE A 151 7.35 -9.12 7.29
N ARG A 152 8.33 -8.24 7.46
CA ARG A 152 9.53 -8.49 8.26
C ARG A 152 9.43 -7.90 9.65
N GLU A 153 9.91 -8.64 10.65
CA GLU A 153 9.91 -8.24 12.06
C GLU A 153 10.58 -6.88 12.27
N SER A 154 11.76 -6.65 11.67
CA SER A 154 12.52 -5.41 11.85
C SER A 154 11.92 -4.17 11.17
N MET A 155 10.99 -4.36 10.23
CA MET A 155 10.38 -3.26 9.47
C MET A 155 9.14 -2.68 10.16
N HIS A 156 8.64 -3.33 11.22
CA HIS A 156 7.40 -2.97 11.92
C HIS A 156 6.23 -2.69 10.97
N ASN A 157 6.20 -3.36 9.81
CA ASN A 157 5.28 -3.07 8.71
C ASN A 157 3.97 -3.87 8.79
N GLY A 158 3.69 -4.49 9.94
CA GLY A 158 2.52 -5.33 10.15
C GLY A 158 2.83 -6.73 10.69
N TYR A 159 4.11 -7.14 10.72
CA TYR A 159 4.52 -8.45 11.24
C TYR A 159 3.95 -8.75 12.64
N ASP A 160 4.02 -7.79 13.56
CA ASP A 160 3.51 -7.95 14.93
C ASP A 160 2.00 -8.21 14.98
N GLN A 161 1.23 -7.60 14.08
CA GLN A 161 -0.22 -7.78 13.99
C GLN A 161 -0.55 -9.18 13.46
N ILE A 162 0.18 -9.65 12.44
CA ILE A 162 0.06 -11.02 11.92
C ILE A 162 0.39 -12.02 13.03
N MET A 163 1.49 -11.82 13.75
CA MET A 163 1.88 -12.70 14.85
C MET A 163 0.87 -12.67 16.01
N ALA A 164 0.25 -11.52 16.30
CA ALA A 164 -0.82 -11.43 17.28
C ALA A 164 -2.06 -12.22 16.86
N ALA A 165 -2.52 -12.06 15.61
CA ALA A 165 -3.63 -12.83 15.07
C ALA A 165 -3.33 -14.32 15.07
N ARG A 166 -2.13 -14.73 14.65
CA ARG A 166 -1.67 -16.11 14.68
C ARG A 166 -1.68 -16.72 16.08
N ARG A 167 -1.21 -15.99 17.09
CA ARG A 167 -1.22 -16.46 18.49
C ARG A 167 -2.64 -16.62 19.03
N GLN A 168 -3.58 -15.79 18.58
CA GLN A 168 -4.95 -15.79 19.08
C GLN A 168 -5.85 -16.81 18.36
N TYR A 169 -5.74 -16.90 17.03
CA TYR A 169 -6.68 -17.64 16.18
C TYR A 169 -6.05 -18.85 15.46
N GLY A 170 -4.73 -18.97 15.50
CA GLY A 170 -3.98 -20.02 14.82
C GLY A 170 -3.46 -19.62 13.44
N LEU A 171 -2.39 -20.29 13.01
CA LEU A 171 -1.77 -20.11 11.70
C LEU A 171 -2.71 -20.62 10.59
N GLY A 172 -2.92 -19.80 9.55
CA GLY A 172 -3.82 -20.09 8.44
C GLY A 172 -5.31 -19.85 8.74
N SER A 173 -5.63 -19.27 9.90
CA SER A 173 -7.01 -18.89 10.24
C SER A 173 -7.56 -17.80 9.31
N ALA A 174 -8.89 -17.72 9.19
CA ALA A 174 -9.55 -16.68 8.41
C ALA A 174 -9.25 -15.28 8.97
N GLU A 175 -9.08 -15.18 10.29
CA GLU A 175 -8.73 -13.97 11.03
C GLU A 175 -7.29 -13.53 10.75
N GLU A 176 -6.32 -14.46 10.73
CA GLU A 176 -4.95 -14.15 10.30
C GLU A 176 -4.96 -13.66 8.84
N ARG A 177 -5.66 -14.36 7.95
CA ARG A 177 -5.80 -13.95 6.54
C ARG A 177 -6.40 -12.55 6.43
N ALA A 178 -7.43 -12.21 7.20
CA ALA A 178 -8.06 -10.90 7.18
C ALA A 178 -7.09 -9.77 7.59
N VAL A 179 -6.25 -10.01 8.60
CA VAL A 179 -5.20 -9.05 8.99
C VAL A 179 -4.18 -8.86 7.87
N VAL A 180 -3.74 -9.96 7.25
CA VAL A 180 -2.80 -9.90 6.11
C VAL A 180 -3.42 -9.15 4.93
N ALA A 181 -4.68 -9.42 4.59
CA ALA A 181 -5.40 -8.74 3.51
C ALA A 181 -5.49 -7.22 3.75
N GLN A 182 -5.75 -6.79 4.99
CA GLN A 182 -5.79 -5.37 5.34
C GLN A 182 -4.43 -4.69 5.19
N LEU A 183 -3.36 -5.35 5.66
CA LEU A 183 -1.99 -4.86 5.53
C LEU A 183 -1.55 -4.77 4.06
N MET A 184 -1.84 -5.81 3.27
CA MET A 184 -1.55 -5.82 1.83
C MET A 184 -2.36 -4.75 1.09
N THR A 185 -3.62 -4.53 1.44
CA THR A 185 -4.45 -3.44 0.89
C THR A 185 -3.85 -2.07 1.20
N ALA A 186 -3.33 -1.86 2.41
CA ALA A 186 -2.66 -0.61 2.75
C ALA A 186 -1.40 -0.38 1.91
N ASN A 187 -0.61 -1.43 1.67
CA ASN A 187 0.55 -1.37 0.78
C ASN A 187 0.16 -1.15 -0.68
N ALA A 188 -0.89 -1.83 -1.16
CA ALA A 188 -1.47 -1.65 -2.48
C ALA A 188 -1.90 -0.20 -2.73
N ARG A 189 -2.52 0.44 -1.73
CA ARG A 189 -2.91 1.85 -1.83
C ARG A 189 -1.71 2.78 -1.95
N ARG A 190 -0.63 2.52 -1.20
CA ARG A 190 0.61 3.31 -1.28
C ARG A 190 1.30 3.14 -2.64
N ALA A 191 1.25 1.95 -3.20
CA ALA A 191 1.84 1.60 -4.49
C ALA A 191 1.00 2.08 -5.70
N GLY A 192 -0.26 2.46 -5.50
CA GLY A 192 -1.19 2.82 -6.58
C GLY A 192 -1.93 1.64 -7.21
N ALA A 193 -1.78 0.43 -6.68
CA ALA A 193 -2.52 -0.75 -7.17
C ALA A 193 -4.03 -0.60 -7.00
N MET A 194 -4.47 0.16 -5.99
CA MET A 194 -5.90 0.41 -5.73
C MET A 194 -6.55 1.34 -6.76
N GLU A 195 -5.78 1.91 -7.69
CA GLU A 195 -6.34 2.63 -8.84
C GLU A 195 -6.82 1.66 -9.94
N PHE A 196 -6.48 0.37 -9.86
CA PHE A 196 -6.80 -0.62 -10.90
C PHE A 196 -7.78 -1.67 -10.37
N THR A 197 -8.80 -2.00 -11.16
CA THR A 197 -9.78 -3.05 -10.82
C THR A 197 -9.34 -4.43 -11.30
N ASP A 198 -8.44 -4.52 -12.27
CA ASP A 198 -7.90 -5.78 -12.77
C ASP A 198 -6.93 -6.42 -11.76
N ALA A 199 -7.18 -7.69 -11.41
CA ALA A 199 -6.38 -8.40 -10.42
C ALA A 199 -4.95 -8.68 -10.91
N GLY A 200 -4.75 -8.91 -12.21
CA GLY A 200 -3.42 -9.06 -12.78
C GLY A 200 -2.61 -7.77 -12.65
N ALA A 201 -3.23 -6.62 -12.95
CA ALA A 201 -2.59 -5.31 -12.76
C ALA A 201 -2.24 -5.05 -11.29
N GLN A 202 -3.18 -5.33 -10.37
CA GLN A 202 -2.93 -5.25 -8.93
C GLN A 202 -1.74 -6.13 -8.49
N ALA A 203 -1.68 -7.39 -8.95
CA ALA A 203 -0.59 -8.31 -8.63
C ALA A 203 0.76 -7.81 -9.16
N ALA A 204 0.80 -7.33 -10.41
CA ALA A 204 1.99 -6.77 -11.04
C ALA A 204 2.54 -5.57 -10.26
N ILE A 205 1.66 -4.62 -9.89
CA ILE A 205 2.03 -3.44 -9.11
C ILE A 205 2.53 -3.83 -7.71
N MET A 206 1.88 -4.80 -7.05
CA MET A 206 2.33 -5.31 -5.76
C MET A 206 3.70 -5.99 -5.82
N SER A 207 3.98 -6.79 -6.86
CA SER A 207 5.31 -7.35 -7.10
C SER A 207 6.35 -6.25 -7.32
N GLY A 208 6.04 -5.25 -8.16
CA GLY A 208 6.89 -4.08 -8.38
C GLY A 208 7.19 -3.34 -7.08
N ALA A 209 6.17 -3.14 -6.23
CA ALA A 209 6.30 -2.48 -4.94
C ALA A 209 7.16 -3.28 -3.95
N HIS A 210 7.06 -4.60 -3.94
CA HIS A 210 7.94 -5.46 -3.13
C HIS A 210 9.41 -5.30 -3.55
N MET A 211 9.66 -5.21 -4.87
CA MET A 211 11.01 -5.16 -5.42
C MET A 211 11.67 -3.78 -5.34
N ARG A 212 10.90 -2.70 -5.50
CA ARG A 212 11.40 -1.32 -5.67
C ARG A 212 10.77 -0.31 -4.73
N GLY A 213 9.92 -0.78 -3.81
CA GLY A 213 9.12 0.08 -2.95
C GLY A 213 7.97 0.76 -3.71
N ALA A 214 7.05 1.35 -2.95
CA ALA A 214 5.92 2.10 -3.50
C ALA A 214 6.37 3.29 -4.39
N GLY A 215 7.51 3.92 -4.07
CA GLY A 215 8.04 5.03 -4.86
C GLY A 215 8.53 4.60 -6.24
N GLY A 216 9.31 3.51 -6.31
CA GLY A 216 9.84 2.98 -7.56
C GLY A 216 8.74 2.46 -8.49
N VAL A 217 7.76 1.73 -7.97
CA VAL A 217 6.65 1.23 -8.82
C VAL A 217 5.78 2.37 -9.36
N ARG A 218 5.57 3.44 -8.59
CA ARG A 218 4.87 4.63 -9.10
C ARG A 218 5.67 5.35 -10.18
N ALA A 219 7.00 5.37 -10.09
CA ALA A 219 7.84 5.89 -11.16
C ALA A 219 7.72 5.05 -12.44
N ILE A 220 7.70 3.73 -12.32
CA ILE A 220 7.46 2.80 -13.44
C ILE A 220 6.09 3.06 -14.09
N LEU A 221 5.03 3.17 -13.29
CA LEU A 221 3.68 3.44 -13.80
C LEU A 221 3.58 4.82 -14.48
N ASN A 222 4.18 5.86 -13.89
CA ASN A 222 4.24 7.18 -14.52
C ASN A 222 5.04 7.14 -15.84
N HIS A 223 6.12 6.35 -15.90
CA HIS A 223 6.92 6.18 -17.10
C HIS A 223 6.12 5.52 -18.23
N MET A 224 5.32 4.49 -17.92
CA MET A 224 4.39 3.92 -18.91
C MET A 224 3.35 4.95 -19.39
N GLY A 225 3.00 5.93 -18.54
CA GLY A 225 2.19 7.10 -18.89
C GLY A 225 2.94 8.20 -19.68
N GLY A 226 4.21 7.99 -20.02
CA GLY A 226 5.03 8.89 -20.84
C GLY A 226 5.94 9.85 -20.05
N ALA A 227 6.07 9.70 -18.73
CA ALA A 227 7.04 10.46 -17.95
C ALA A 227 8.46 9.92 -18.11
N ASP A 228 9.48 10.73 -17.81
CA ASP A 228 10.87 10.25 -17.71
C ASP A 228 11.04 9.29 -16.52
N ILE A 229 12.00 8.36 -16.63
CA ILE A 229 12.33 7.46 -15.54
C ILE A 229 13.01 8.23 -14.41
N VAL A 230 12.50 8.04 -13.19
CA VAL A 230 13.09 8.59 -11.96
C VAL A 230 13.20 7.48 -10.93
N GLN A 231 14.18 7.56 -10.02
CA GLN A 231 14.39 6.54 -9.00
C GLN A 231 13.20 6.35 -8.04
N SER A 232 12.38 7.38 -7.82
CA SER A 232 11.22 7.27 -6.93
C SER A 232 10.23 8.40 -7.21
N ALA A 233 8.97 8.05 -7.44
CA ALA A 233 7.89 9.02 -7.58
C ALA A 233 7.14 9.16 -6.25
N ARG A 234 6.84 10.41 -5.85
CA ARG A 234 6.04 10.69 -4.65
C ARG A 234 4.55 10.38 -4.84
N THR A 235 4.05 10.51 -6.07
CA THR A 235 2.65 10.32 -6.45
C THR A 235 2.56 9.55 -7.76
N LEU A 236 1.41 8.90 -7.95
CA LEU A 236 1.02 8.31 -9.23
C LEU A 236 0.19 9.37 -9.98
N ASP A 237 0.57 9.68 -11.22
CA ASP A 237 -0.11 10.68 -12.03
C ASP A 237 -1.48 10.16 -12.46
N SER A 238 -2.53 10.97 -12.24
CA SER A 238 -3.88 10.66 -12.69
C SER A 238 -4.00 10.46 -14.20
N ALA A 239 -3.20 11.16 -15.00
CA ALA A 239 -3.19 10.99 -16.46
C ALA A 239 -2.62 9.62 -16.85
N ALA A 240 -1.53 9.21 -16.18
CA ALA A 240 -0.98 7.87 -16.34
C ALA A 240 -1.99 6.80 -15.92
N VAL A 241 -2.68 6.96 -14.78
CA VAL A 241 -3.74 6.03 -14.36
C VAL A 241 -4.82 5.89 -15.42
N GLN A 242 -5.36 7.00 -15.93
CA GLN A 242 -6.42 6.98 -16.94
C GLN A 242 -5.99 6.26 -18.22
N GLN A 243 -4.77 6.52 -18.69
CA GLN A 243 -4.21 5.83 -19.86
C GLN A 243 -4.07 4.33 -19.60
N LEU A 244 -3.48 3.96 -18.46
CA LEU A 244 -3.18 2.57 -18.12
C LEU A 244 -4.45 1.74 -17.86
N GLN A 245 -5.50 2.35 -17.31
CA GLN A 245 -6.81 1.73 -17.18
C GLN A 245 -7.48 1.46 -18.55
N GLY A 246 -7.07 2.15 -19.60
CA GLY A 246 -7.55 1.95 -20.96
C GLY A 246 -6.87 0.79 -21.70
N LEU A 247 -5.79 0.22 -21.15
CA LEU A 247 -5.07 -0.89 -21.76
C LEU A 247 -5.82 -2.21 -21.54
N SER A 248 -5.73 -3.12 -22.52
CA SER A 248 -6.07 -4.51 -22.27
C SER A 248 -5.12 -5.12 -21.23
N PRO A 249 -5.52 -6.21 -20.54
CA PRO A 249 -4.63 -6.88 -19.60
C PRO A 249 -3.29 -7.31 -20.23
N GLN A 250 -3.30 -7.78 -21.47
CA GLN A 250 -2.10 -8.17 -22.20
C GLN A 250 -1.17 -6.97 -22.44
N GLU A 251 -1.72 -5.85 -22.90
CA GLU A 251 -0.95 -4.63 -23.12
C GLU A 251 -0.39 -4.07 -21.81
N PHE A 252 -1.19 -4.02 -20.75
CA PHE A 252 -0.73 -3.56 -19.44
C PHE A 252 0.44 -4.41 -18.95
N GLN A 253 0.30 -5.73 -18.97
CA GLN A 253 1.33 -6.65 -18.47
C GLN A 253 2.61 -6.58 -19.30
N GLN A 254 2.50 -6.46 -20.63
CA GLN A 254 3.66 -6.27 -21.49
C GLN A 254 4.36 -4.93 -21.25
N GLN A 255 3.61 -3.83 -21.22
CA GLN A 255 4.20 -2.51 -20.98
C GLN A 255 4.83 -2.42 -19.59
N PHE A 256 4.19 -3.01 -18.57
CA PHE A 256 4.72 -3.00 -17.21
C PHE A 256 5.98 -3.87 -17.08
N HIS A 257 6.02 -5.01 -17.78
CA HIS A 257 7.22 -5.85 -17.90
C HIS A 257 8.39 -5.03 -18.49
N ASP A 258 8.17 -4.38 -19.62
CA ASP A 258 9.21 -3.65 -20.34
C ASP A 258 9.69 -2.43 -19.53
N ALA A 259 8.74 -1.67 -18.97
CA ALA A 259 9.05 -0.50 -18.15
C ALA A 259 9.84 -0.85 -16.88
N ARG A 260 9.66 -2.05 -16.29
CA ARG A 260 10.50 -2.52 -15.17
C ARG A 260 11.93 -2.78 -15.60
N ILE A 261 12.15 -3.34 -16.78
CA ILE A 261 13.49 -3.59 -17.32
C ILE A 261 14.19 -2.27 -17.61
N GLU A 262 13.49 -1.33 -18.24
CA GLU A 262 14.01 0.01 -18.52
C GLU A 262 14.36 0.74 -17.23
N TYR A 263 13.44 0.75 -16.25
CA TYR A 263 13.68 1.33 -14.93
C TYR A 263 14.90 0.71 -14.25
N ASP A 264 15.03 -0.61 -14.24
CA ASP A 264 16.16 -1.27 -13.59
C ASP A 264 17.49 -0.96 -14.26
N ARG A 265 17.50 -0.85 -15.59
CA ARG A 265 18.69 -0.45 -16.35
C ARG A 265 19.06 1.00 -16.10
N GLU A 266 18.09 1.91 -16.09
CA GLU A 266 18.39 3.33 -15.94
C GLU A 266 18.75 3.70 -14.49
N VAL A 267 18.05 3.14 -13.50
CA VAL A 267 18.25 3.48 -12.09
C VAL A 267 19.42 2.71 -11.47
N TYR A 268 19.60 1.45 -11.83
CA TYR A 268 20.62 0.58 -11.22
C TYR A 268 21.68 0.09 -12.19
N GLY A 269 21.48 0.22 -13.50
CA GLY A 269 22.27 -0.52 -14.47
C GLY A 269 23.75 -0.18 -14.45
N ASP A 270 24.10 1.07 -14.17
CA ASP A 270 25.50 1.52 -14.06
C ASP A 270 26.04 1.45 -12.63
N THR A 271 25.22 1.00 -11.67
CA THR A 271 25.65 0.87 -10.27
C THR A 271 26.48 -0.38 -10.05
N THR A 272 27.22 -0.37 -8.95
CA THR A 272 28.11 -1.46 -8.58
C THR A 272 27.54 -2.25 -7.41
N THR A 273 27.62 -3.59 -7.47
CA THR A 273 27.26 -4.50 -6.39
C THR A 273 28.48 -5.30 -5.92
N ARG A 274 28.47 -5.74 -4.66
CA ARG A 274 29.52 -6.58 -4.09
C ARG A 274 28.93 -7.90 -3.61
N GLN A 275 29.45 -9.01 -4.11
CA GLN A 275 29.05 -10.35 -3.69
C GLN A 275 30.27 -11.25 -3.58
N ASN A 276 30.36 -12.02 -2.48
CA ASN A 276 31.49 -12.93 -2.22
C ASN A 276 32.86 -12.24 -2.32
N GLY A 277 32.95 -10.97 -1.91
CA GLY A 277 34.17 -10.19 -1.96
C GLY A 277 34.49 -9.54 -3.31
N HIS A 278 33.81 -9.93 -4.40
CA HIS A 278 33.98 -9.38 -5.74
C HIS A 278 33.02 -8.23 -6.04
N THR A 279 33.53 -7.22 -6.73
CA THR A 279 32.81 -6.02 -7.16
C THR A 279 32.46 -6.18 -8.63
N GLN A 280 31.19 -5.97 -9.00
CA GLN A 280 30.71 -6.10 -10.38
C GLN A 280 29.56 -5.14 -10.68
N ASN A 281 29.31 -4.91 -11.97
CA ASN A 281 28.15 -4.15 -12.42
C ASN A 281 26.84 -4.85 -11.97
N TRP A 282 25.86 -4.08 -11.52
CA TRP A 282 24.61 -4.59 -10.98
C TRP A 282 23.73 -5.27 -12.05
N TRP A 283 23.61 -4.67 -13.24
CA TRP A 283 22.80 -5.24 -14.31
C TRP A 283 23.40 -6.54 -14.84
N ASP A 284 24.71 -6.59 -15.02
CA ASP A 284 25.40 -7.82 -15.41
C ASP A 284 25.18 -8.95 -14.39
N ARG A 285 25.04 -8.59 -13.10
CA ARG A 285 24.79 -9.57 -12.04
C ARG A 285 23.35 -10.05 -12.01
N TYR A 286 22.40 -9.12 -12.00
CA TYR A 286 21.01 -9.43 -11.63
C TYR A 286 20.05 -9.37 -12.82
N GLY A 287 20.40 -8.67 -13.91
CA GLY A 287 19.51 -8.38 -15.04
C GLY A 287 18.86 -9.63 -15.64
N ASN A 288 19.63 -10.67 -15.96
CA ASN A 288 19.08 -11.92 -16.49
C ASN A 288 18.08 -12.59 -15.52
N GLY A 289 18.41 -12.65 -14.22
CA GLY A 289 17.53 -13.23 -13.21
C GLY A 289 16.24 -12.41 -13.00
N LEU A 290 16.34 -11.09 -13.11
CA LEU A 290 15.19 -10.19 -13.03
C LEU A 290 14.30 -10.30 -14.26
N THR A 291 14.85 -10.29 -15.48
CA THR A 291 14.08 -10.50 -16.71
C THR A 291 13.32 -11.82 -16.67
N GLN A 292 14.00 -12.93 -16.34
CA GLN A 292 13.33 -14.22 -16.21
C GLN A 292 12.23 -14.24 -15.14
N ARG A 293 12.41 -13.48 -14.05
CA ARG A 293 11.38 -13.31 -13.03
C ARG A 293 10.18 -12.55 -13.60
N TYR A 294 10.42 -11.45 -14.32
CA TYR A 294 9.36 -10.63 -14.89
C TYR A 294 8.59 -11.40 -15.96
N ASP A 295 9.25 -12.20 -16.80
CA ASP A 295 8.59 -13.09 -17.77
C ASP A 295 7.61 -14.07 -17.09
N ARG A 296 8.05 -14.69 -15.99
CA ARG A 296 7.20 -15.63 -15.22
C ARG A 296 6.03 -14.91 -14.56
N GLU A 297 6.29 -13.78 -13.91
CA GLU A 297 5.28 -12.97 -13.24
C GLU A 297 4.23 -12.46 -14.23
N GLN A 298 4.64 -11.99 -15.41
CA GLN A 298 3.73 -11.57 -16.47
C GLN A 298 2.75 -12.68 -16.84
N GLN A 299 3.25 -13.90 -17.09
CA GLN A 299 2.40 -15.05 -17.42
C GLN A 299 1.49 -15.46 -16.27
N GLU A 300 1.95 -15.36 -15.02
CA GLU A 300 1.16 -15.66 -13.84
C GLU A 300 0.02 -14.64 -13.67
N PHE A 301 0.33 -13.35 -13.73
CA PHE A 301 -0.62 -12.29 -13.47
C PHE A 301 -1.65 -12.13 -14.60
N LEU A 302 -1.26 -12.44 -15.84
CA LEU A 302 -2.22 -12.55 -16.95
C LEU A 302 -3.31 -13.58 -16.71
N ARG A 303 -3.03 -14.66 -15.95
CA ARG A 303 -4.06 -15.66 -15.59
C ARG A 303 -5.02 -15.16 -14.52
N MET A 304 -4.65 -14.08 -13.80
CA MET A 304 -5.51 -13.43 -12.81
C MET A 304 -6.42 -12.38 -13.44
N SER A 305 -6.01 -11.82 -14.57
CA SER A 305 -6.82 -10.90 -15.36
C SER A 305 -8.02 -11.60 -15.99
N ARG A 306 -9.15 -10.89 -16.12
CA ARG A 306 -10.40 -11.40 -16.72
C ARG A 306 -10.63 -10.80 -18.10
#